data_AF-A0A4R0YDK5-F1
#
_entry.id   AF-A0A4R0YDK5-F1
#
_cell.length_a   1.000
_cell.length_b   1.000
_cell.length_c   1.000
_cell.angle_alpha   90.00
_cell.angle_beta   90.00
_cell.angle_gamma   90.00
#
_symmetry.space_group_name_H-M   'P 1'
#
loop_
_entity.id
_entity.type
_entity.pdbx_description
1 polymer ?
#
loop_
_entity_poly.entity_id
_entity_poly.type
_entity_poly.pdbx_seq_one_letter_code
_entity_poly.pdbx_strand_id
1 'polypeptide(L)'
;MPAHGAHLPAALRDRLERSFGADLSEVRVHRCGAARRIAEDLGTIACAVDGAILLGADVPAAVLAHEVVHLLQARLPGAAPVAAAEAEARHLAARALAGLPCRVAVPADAAQPLRWEEAGHYYTVYYVALACGMSNDDAMRIAFWAQFPDEVSELDAVKAGFAMPLTGPAALAQWAGSGFGIPDALEDMYVEVNNGIAGLYGGYGRIAPPVRVDTSQFQVNLDVQRGLHCLTGANWTVETNRRTQISLGAARREDHYFEFGLSLHAYGDSFAHRNHDSGHMYASILGHGPETKFTQIAGDEISRMAGAQHPDELSTPRRREFEGCVTGMHALFRTAYPNLTPRESAGDAAAALATVIVDEPVASVQIATIRGLASRRLRTSMHSYRPERHEDVPFDDFFDEPKPVAATRHHVNEGLRLARLWNPR
;
A
#
# COMPACT_ATOMS: atom_id res chain seq x y z
N MET A 1 -17.79 -16.22 3.56
CA MET A 1 -19.08 -15.49 3.55
C MET A 1 -20.20 -16.31 4.22
N PRO A 2 -21.16 -15.71 4.96
CA PRO A 2 -22.31 -16.45 5.51
C PRO A 2 -23.22 -16.97 4.38
N ALA A 3 -23.63 -18.24 4.44
CA ALA A 3 -24.33 -18.97 3.38
C ALA A 3 -25.77 -18.51 3.04
N HIS A 4 -26.20 -17.31 3.46
CA HIS A 4 -27.61 -16.90 3.49
C HIS A 4 -27.88 -15.52 2.84
N GLY A 5 -27.31 -15.27 1.65
CA GLY A 5 -27.70 -14.10 0.84
C GLY A 5 -29.00 -14.38 0.05
N ALA A 6 -29.78 -13.34 -0.24
CA ALA A 6 -30.95 -13.45 -1.12
C ALA A 6 -30.51 -13.33 -2.58
N HIS A 7 -31.25 -13.92 -3.52
CA HIS A 7 -31.01 -13.63 -4.94
C HIS A 7 -31.32 -12.15 -5.26
N LEU A 8 -30.77 -11.67 -6.38
CA LEU A 8 -31.24 -10.44 -7.00
C LEU A 8 -32.77 -10.48 -7.19
N PRO A 9 -33.50 -9.35 -7.04
CA PRO A 9 -34.91 -9.29 -7.36
C PRO A 9 -35.16 -9.83 -8.77
N ALA A 10 -36.08 -10.79 -8.94
CA ALA A 10 -36.23 -11.54 -10.20
C ALA A 10 -36.35 -10.64 -11.44
N ALA A 11 -37.20 -9.60 -11.37
CA ALA A 11 -37.38 -8.66 -12.48
C ALA A 11 -36.10 -7.86 -12.82
N LEU A 12 -35.26 -7.58 -11.83
CA LEU A 12 -33.96 -6.93 -12.04
C LEU A 12 -32.97 -7.94 -12.63
N ARG A 13 -32.86 -9.14 -12.06
CA ARG A 13 -32.00 -10.21 -12.56
C ARG A 13 -32.27 -10.49 -14.04
N ASP A 14 -33.52 -10.79 -14.39
CA ASP A 14 -33.89 -11.13 -15.78
C ASP A 14 -33.57 -9.98 -16.76
N ARG A 15 -33.66 -8.72 -16.30
CA ARG A 15 -33.29 -7.55 -17.11
C ARG A 15 -31.78 -7.47 -17.33
N LEU A 16 -30.99 -7.64 -16.27
CA LEU A 16 -29.54 -7.57 -16.34
C LEU A 16 -28.99 -8.76 -17.15
N GLU A 17 -29.50 -9.98 -16.95
CA GLU A 17 -29.10 -11.17 -17.71
C GLU A 17 -29.36 -11.00 -19.21
N ARG A 18 -30.53 -10.48 -19.60
CA ARG A 18 -30.82 -10.17 -21.02
C ARG A 18 -29.89 -9.09 -21.60
N SER A 19 -29.56 -8.08 -20.79
CA SER A 19 -28.75 -6.94 -21.25
C SER A 19 -27.28 -7.33 -21.41
N PHE A 20 -26.73 -8.09 -20.48
CA PHE A 20 -25.33 -8.51 -20.48
C PHE A 20 -25.06 -9.85 -21.16
N GLY A 21 -26.09 -10.67 -21.40
CA GLY A 21 -25.93 -12.03 -21.90
C GLY A 21 -25.16 -12.93 -20.92
N ALA A 22 -25.27 -12.67 -19.62
CA ALA A 22 -24.52 -13.34 -18.56
C ALA A 22 -25.46 -13.99 -17.54
N ASP A 23 -25.05 -15.13 -16.98
CA ASP A 23 -25.77 -15.80 -15.90
C ASP A 23 -25.47 -15.12 -14.55
N LEU A 24 -26.55 -14.72 -13.86
CA LEU A 24 -26.53 -14.08 -12.55
C LEU A 24 -27.27 -14.91 -11.49
N SER A 25 -27.59 -16.18 -11.76
CA SER A 25 -28.30 -17.07 -10.81
C SER A 25 -27.55 -17.20 -9.48
N GLU A 26 -26.22 -17.21 -9.55
CA GLU A 26 -25.33 -17.39 -8.40
C GLU A 26 -25.04 -16.09 -7.64
N VAL A 27 -25.45 -14.92 -8.15
CA VAL A 27 -25.24 -13.67 -7.43
C VAL A 27 -26.13 -13.63 -6.18
N ARG A 28 -25.50 -13.39 -5.03
CA ARG A 28 -26.16 -13.28 -3.73
C ARG A 28 -26.07 -11.85 -3.19
N VAL A 29 -27.17 -11.33 -2.68
CA VAL A 29 -27.29 -10.01 -2.06
C VAL A 29 -27.44 -10.18 -0.55
N HIS A 30 -26.50 -9.65 0.21
CA HIS A 30 -26.47 -9.74 1.67
C HIS A 30 -26.90 -8.42 2.30
N ARG A 31 -27.93 -8.48 3.16
CA ARG A 31 -28.48 -7.34 3.93
C ARG A 31 -28.31 -7.50 5.44
N CYS A 32 -27.62 -8.55 5.88
CA CYS A 32 -27.45 -8.84 7.29
C CYS A 32 -26.55 -7.78 7.96
N GLY A 33 -26.59 -7.70 9.29
CA GLY A 33 -25.77 -6.72 10.03
C GLY A 33 -24.27 -6.84 9.77
N ALA A 34 -23.76 -8.02 9.36
CA ALA A 34 -22.38 -8.19 8.94
C ALA A 34 -22.09 -7.50 7.59
N ALA A 35 -22.95 -7.69 6.59
CA ALA A 35 -22.82 -7.01 5.29
C ALA A 35 -22.95 -5.49 5.43
N ARG A 36 -23.84 -5.03 6.32
CA ARG A 36 -24.00 -3.60 6.62
C ARG A 36 -22.73 -2.99 7.19
N ARG A 37 -22.16 -3.64 8.21
CA ARG A 37 -20.89 -3.19 8.81
C ARG A 37 -19.76 -3.15 7.79
N ILE A 38 -19.64 -4.17 6.92
CA ILE A 38 -18.60 -4.17 5.88
C ILE A 38 -18.78 -3.00 4.92
N ALA A 39 -20.00 -2.73 4.44
CA ALA A 39 -20.26 -1.59 3.57
C ALA A 39 -19.99 -0.24 4.26
N GLU A 40 -20.39 -0.08 5.53
CA GLU A 40 -20.08 1.10 6.36
C GLU A 40 -18.57 1.27 6.58
N ASP A 41 -17.86 0.17 6.86
CA ASP A 41 -16.42 0.12 7.01
C ASP A 41 -15.71 0.47 5.69
N LEU A 42 -16.29 0.16 4.54
CA LEU A 42 -15.81 0.60 3.22
C LEU A 42 -16.24 2.04 2.88
N GLY A 43 -17.16 2.63 3.64
CA GLY A 43 -17.72 3.95 3.39
C GLY A 43 -18.61 4.01 2.14
N THR A 44 -19.20 2.87 1.75
CA THR A 44 -20.13 2.75 0.63
C THR A 44 -21.49 2.26 1.11
N ILE A 45 -22.53 2.49 0.30
CA ILE A 45 -23.87 1.97 0.55
C ILE A 45 -24.07 0.56 -0.01
N ALA A 46 -23.18 0.12 -0.92
CA ALA A 46 -23.13 -1.23 -1.47
C ALA A 46 -21.72 -1.55 -2.01
N CYS A 47 -21.33 -2.82 -2.05
CA CYS A 47 -20.13 -3.26 -2.76
C CYS A 47 -20.26 -4.68 -3.30
N ALA A 48 -19.62 -4.93 -4.44
CA ALA A 48 -19.42 -6.24 -5.04
C ALA A 48 -18.16 -6.93 -4.49
N VAL A 49 -18.29 -8.15 -3.95
CA VAL A 49 -17.18 -8.94 -3.39
C VAL A 49 -17.45 -10.43 -3.67
N ASP A 50 -16.51 -11.14 -4.28
CA ASP A 50 -16.54 -12.60 -4.50
C ASP A 50 -17.86 -13.17 -5.06
N GLY A 51 -18.40 -12.54 -6.11
CA GLY A 51 -19.66 -13.00 -6.71
C GLY A 51 -20.92 -12.62 -5.91
N ALA A 52 -20.77 -11.87 -4.81
CA ALA A 52 -21.84 -11.39 -3.96
C ALA A 52 -21.89 -9.85 -3.92
N ILE A 53 -23.03 -9.32 -3.47
CA ILE A 53 -23.26 -7.89 -3.24
C ILE A 53 -23.59 -7.70 -1.75
N LEU A 54 -22.84 -6.85 -1.07
CA LEU A 54 -23.05 -6.48 0.33
C LEU A 54 -23.75 -5.13 0.39
N LEU A 55 -24.81 -5.00 1.20
CA LEU A 55 -25.59 -3.77 1.32
C LEU A 55 -25.44 -3.12 2.69
N GLY A 56 -25.01 -1.86 2.71
CA GLY A 56 -24.99 -0.95 3.87
C GLY A 56 -26.39 -0.44 4.22
N ALA A 57 -27.20 -0.14 3.21
CA ALA A 57 -28.56 0.33 3.36
C ALA A 57 -29.47 -0.29 2.29
N ASP A 58 -30.76 0.03 2.34
CA ASP A 58 -31.62 -0.22 1.18
C ASP A 58 -31.19 0.71 0.05
N VAL A 59 -30.89 0.13 -1.12
CA VAL A 59 -30.35 0.85 -2.27
C VAL A 59 -31.26 0.71 -3.49
N PRO A 60 -31.29 1.70 -4.39
CA PRO A 60 -32.08 1.62 -5.61
C PRO A 60 -31.50 0.58 -6.58
N ALA A 61 -32.31 0.16 -7.56
CA ALA A 61 -31.90 -0.80 -8.58
C ALA A 61 -30.67 -0.35 -9.40
N ALA A 62 -30.43 0.97 -9.51
CA ALA A 62 -29.24 1.53 -10.15
C ALA A 62 -27.94 1.14 -9.46
N VAL A 63 -27.93 1.15 -8.11
CA VAL A 63 -26.76 0.73 -7.33
C VAL A 63 -26.54 -0.78 -7.48
N LEU A 64 -27.59 -1.59 -7.37
CA LEU A 64 -27.47 -3.04 -7.61
C LEU A 64 -26.97 -3.37 -9.02
N ALA A 65 -27.45 -2.65 -10.03
CA ALA A 65 -27.00 -2.84 -11.41
C ALA A 65 -25.51 -2.45 -11.58
N HIS A 66 -25.06 -1.40 -10.89
CA HIS A 66 -23.67 -0.97 -10.84
C HIS A 66 -22.76 -2.05 -10.21
N GLU A 67 -23.13 -2.58 -9.05
CA GLU A 67 -22.39 -3.67 -8.41
C GLU A 67 -22.35 -4.96 -9.26
N VAL A 68 -23.43 -5.26 -9.99
CA VAL A 68 -23.42 -6.39 -10.95
C VAL A 68 -22.39 -6.17 -12.06
N VAL A 69 -22.18 -4.93 -12.53
CA VAL A 69 -21.13 -4.67 -13.53
C VAL A 69 -19.76 -5.00 -12.93
N HIS A 70 -19.46 -4.59 -11.70
CA HIS A 70 -18.20 -4.96 -11.04
C HIS A 70 -18.01 -6.48 -10.93
N LEU A 71 -19.06 -7.24 -10.62
CA LEU A 71 -18.99 -8.71 -10.62
C LEU A 71 -18.71 -9.31 -12.00
N LEU A 72 -19.18 -8.67 -13.08
CA LEU A 72 -18.90 -9.10 -14.46
C LEU A 72 -17.51 -8.66 -14.92
N GLN A 73 -17.06 -7.47 -14.52
CA GLN A 73 -15.71 -6.97 -14.73
C GLN A 73 -14.67 -7.91 -14.08
N ALA A 74 -14.96 -8.44 -12.89
CA ALA A 74 -14.12 -9.42 -12.19
C ALA A 74 -14.03 -10.79 -12.91
N ARG A 75 -14.89 -11.07 -13.90
CA ARG A 75 -14.82 -12.29 -14.74
C ARG A 75 -13.93 -12.10 -15.96
N LEU A 76 -13.56 -10.87 -16.31
CA LEU A 76 -12.71 -10.58 -17.45
C LEU A 76 -11.23 -10.78 -17.08
N PRO A 77 -10.41 -11.27 -18.02
CA PRO A 77 -8.96 -11.32 -17.81
C PRO A 77 -8.34 -9.92 -17.91
N GLY A 78 -7.34 -9.65 -17.07
CA GLY A 78 -6.58 -8.40 -17.06
C GLY A 78 -6.92 -7.50 -15.88
N ALA A 79 -6.36 -6.30 -15.89
CA ALA A 79 -6.64 -5.24 -14.93
C ALA A 79 -6.77 -3.92 -15.69
N ALA A 80 -7.56 -2.99 -15.16
CA ALA A 80 -7.70 -1.66 -15.72
C ALA A 80 -7.80 -0.62 -14.58
N PRO A 81 -7.44 0.64 -14.84
CA PRO A 81 -7.52 1.68 -13.83
C PRO A 81 -8.92 1.80 -13.22
N VAL A 82 -9.00 1.96 -11.90
CA VAL A 82 -10.27 2.10 -11.14
C VAL A 82 -11.21 3.12 -11.79
N ALA A 83 -10.70 4.29 -12.20
CA ALA A 83 -11.53 5.33 -12.83
C ALA A 83 -12.20 4.86 -14.14
N ALA A 84 -11.54 3.99 -14.91
CA ALA A 84 -12.10 3.42 -16.13
C ALA A 84 -13.15 2.35 -15.81
N ALA A 85 -12.89 1.48 -14.83
CA ALA A 85 -13.83 0.47 -14.37
C ALA A 85 -15.11 1.11 -13.80
N GLU A 86 -14.97 2.16 -12.99
CA GLU A 86 -16.05 2.97 -12.42
C GLU A 86 -16.89 3.69 -13.48
N ALA A 87 -16.23 4.30 -14.47
CA ALA A 87 -16.91 4.98 -15.57
C ALA A 87 -17.72 3.98 -16.42
N GLU A 88 -17.15 2.81 -16.71
CA GLU A 88 -17.86 1.74 -17.42
C GLU A 88 -19.03 1.20 -16.59
N ALA A 89 -18.83 0.92 -15.30
CA ALA A 89 -19.88 0.41 -14.41
C ALA A 89 -21.08 1.36 -14.34
N ARG A 90 -20.84 2.66 -14.19
CA ARG A 90 -21.89 3.70 -14.21
C ARG A 90 -22.64 3.73 -15.54
N HIS A 91 -21.92 3.69 -16.66
CA HIS A 91 -22.50 3.74 -18.00
C HIS A 91 -23.33 2.49 -18.32
N LEU A 92 -22.78 1.29 -18.06
CA LEU A 92 -23.42 0.03 -18.38
C LEU A 92 -24.59 -0.27 -17.44
N ALA A 93 -24.53 0.10 -16.16
CA ALA A 93 -25.67 -0.02 -15.25
C ALA A 93 -26.88 0.77 -15.75
N ALA A 94 -26.68 2.02 -16.18
CA ALA A 94 -27.75 2.85 -16.73
C ALA A 94 -28.34 2.25 -18.03
N ARG A 95 -27.48 1.76 -18.92
CA ARG A 95 -27.91 1.12 -20.18
C ARG A 95 -28.67 -0.19 -19.95
N ALA A 96 -28.17 -1.06 -19.08
CA ALA A 96 -28.81 -2.33 -18.76
C ALA A 96 -30.18 -2.10 -18.08
N LEU A 97 -30.30 -1.07 -17.23
CA LEU A 97 -31.58 -0.67 -16.68
C LEU A 97 -32.56 -0.13 -17.74
N ALA A 98 -32.05 0.49 -18.80
CA ALA A 98 -32.85 0.87 -19.98
C ALA A 98 -33.19 -0.34 -20.89
N GLY A 99 -32.71 -1.55 -20.57
CA GLY A 99 -32.94 -2.77 -21.35
C GLY A 99 -32.09 -2.85 -22.62
N LEU A 100 -31.02 -2.05 -22.72
CA LEU A 100 -30.14 -2.05 -23.87
C LEU A 100 -29.07 -3.13 -23.74
N PRO A 101 -28.68 -3.80 -24.85
CA PRO A 101 -27.53 -4.69 -24.85
C PRO A 101 -26.25 -3.98 -24.38
N CYS A 102 -25.50 -4.68 -23.54
CA CYS A 102 -24.29 -4.21 -22.87
C CYS A 102 -23.19 -5.26 -22.99
N ARG A 103 -21.96 -4.82 -23.19
CA ARG A 103 -20.77 -5.67 -23.14
C ARG A 103 -19.80 -5.02 -22.17
N VAL A 104 -19.39 -5.76 -21.16
CA VAL A 104 -18.30 -5.36 -20.26
C VAL A 104 -16.99 -5.54 -21.02
N ALA A 105 -16.17 -4.50 -21.05
CA ALA A 105 -14.91 -4.47 -21.80
C ALA A 105 -13.72 -4.10 -20.91
N VAL A 106 -13.96 -3.39 -19.80
CA VAL A 106 -12.93 -3.02 -18.85
C VAL A 106 -12.88 -4.11 -17.77
N PRO A 107 -11.77 -4.89 -17.63
CA PRO A 107 -11.65 -5.80 -16.50
C PRO A 107 -11.70 -5.02 -15.20
N ALA A 108 -12.17 -5.67 -14.13
CA ALA A 108 -12.08 -5.05 -12.81
C ALA A 108 -10.61 -4.77 -12.55
N ASP A 109 -10.33 -3.72 -11.78
CA ASP A 109 -8.98 -3.60 -11.26
C ASP A 109 -8.72 -4.89 -10.46
N ALA A 110 -7.84 -5.74 -10.97
CA ALA A 110 -7.06 -6.59 -10.11
C ALA A 110 -6.03 -5.66 -9.47
N ALA A 111 -6.52 -4.71 -8.67
CA ALA A 111 -5.73 -4.16 -7.60
C ALA A 111 -5.31 -5.43 -6.88
N GLN A 112 -4.01 -5.73 -6.99
CA GLN A 112 -3.45 -6.90 -6.35
C GLN A 112 -3.75 -6.76 -4.85
N PRO A 113 -3.75 -7.85 -4.08
CA PRO A 113 -3.83 -7.73 -2.63
C PRO A 113 -2.68 -6.87 -2.10
N LEU A 114 -2.90 -5.59 -1.78
CA LEU A 114 -1.86 -4.62 -1.41
C LEU A 114 -1.52 -4.77 0.10
N ARG A 115 -0.54 -5.61 0.40
CA ARG A 115 -0.16 -6.06 1.76
C ARG A 115 0.92 -5.21 2.38
N TRP A 116 1.76 -4.69 1.50
CA TRP A 116 2.94 -3.88 1.79
C TRP A 116 2.81 -2.47 1.24
N GLU A 117 1.67 -2.12 0.63
CA GLU A 117 1.39 -0.71 0.33
C GLU A 117 1.21 0.10 1.60
N GLU A 118 1.16 1.41 1.42
CA GLU A 118 1.05 2.44 2.43
C GLU A 118 0.15 1.98 3.59
N ALA A 119 -1.15 1.76 3.35
CA ALA A 119 -2.10 1.39 4.41
C ALA A 119 -1.78 0.05 5.13
N GLY A 120 -1.05 -0.85 4.48
CA GLY A 120 -0.60 -2.12 5.05
C GLY A 120 0.29 -1.93 6.28
N HIS A 121 1.14 -0.89 6.28
CA HIS A 121 1.99 -0.53 7.43
C HIS A 121 1.13 -0.18 8.64
N TYR A 122 0.12 0.67 8.47
CA TYR A 122 -0.80 1.04 9.54
C TYR A 122 -1.55 -0.18 10.10
N TYR A 123 -2.29 -0.92 9.27
CA TYR A 123 -3.20 -1.95 9.76
C TYR A 123 -2.47 -3.18 10.33
N THR A 124 -1.32 -3.54 9.76
CA THR A 124 -0.49 -4.64 10.28
C THR A 124 0.07 -4.29 11.65
N VAL A 125 0.70 -3.11 11.79
CA VAL A 125 1.27 -2.65 13.07
C VAL A 125 0.18 -2.52 14.12
N TYR A 126 -0.98 -1.95 13.76
CA TYR A 126 -2.10 -1.79 14.68
C TYR A 126 -2.61 -3.16 15.18
N TYR A 127 -2.81 -4.12 14.27
CA TYR A 127 -3.27 -5.45 14.64
C TYR A 127 -2.28 -6.13 15.60
N VAL A 128 -0.99 -6.10 15.27
CA VAL A 128 0.05 -6.74 16.08
C VAL A 128 0.17 -6.11 17.46
N ALA A 129 0.11 -4.77 17.55
CA ALA A 129 0.11 -4.06 18.83
C ALA A 129 -1.07 -4.49 19.73
N LEU A 130 -2.28 -4.55 19.16
CA LEU A 130 -3.47 -5.04 19.86
C LEU A 130 -3.33 -6.51 20.28
N ALA A 131 -2.76 -7.36 19.42
CA ALA A 131 -2.49 -8.76 19.72
C ALA A 131 -1.47 -8.94 20.86
N CYS A 132 -0.52 -8.02 21.01
CA CYS A 132 0.41 -7.96 22.13
C CYS A 132 -0.21 -7.42 23.43
N GLY A 133 -1.49 -7.02 23.41
CA GLY A 133 -2.22 -6.57 24.59
C GLY A 133 -2.24 -5.07 24.81
N MET A 134 -1.75 -4.29 23.85
CA MET A 134 -1.73 -2.83 23.95
C MET A 134 -3.14 -2.23 24.02
N SER A 135 -3.26 -1.03 24.60
CA SER A 135 -4.50 -0.26 24.57
C SER A 135 -4.84 0.12 23.12
N ASN A 136 -6.12 0.40 22.86
CA ASN A 136 -6.54 0.77 21.51
C ASN A 136 -5.89 2.07 21.03
N ASP A 137 -5.75 3.04 21.95
CA ASP A 137 -5.22 4.37 21.66
C ASP A 137 -3.70 4.32 21.41
N ASP A 138 -2.95 3.57 22.22
CA ASP A 138 -1.50 3.46 22.04
C ASP A 138 -1.16 2.66 20.79
N ALA A 139 -1.92 1.60 20.51
CA ALA A 139 -1.75 0.81 19.30
C ALA A 139 -2.02 1.64 18.04
N MET A 140 -3.07 2.47 18.06
CA MET A 140 -3.35 3.43 16.98
C MET A 140 -2.23 4.46 16.81
N ARG A 141 -1.69 5.02 17.90
CA ARG A 141 -0.61 6.02 17.83
C ARG A 141 0.66 5.46 17.20
N ILE A 142 1.06 4.26 17.57
CA ILE A 142 2.23 3.60 16.99
C ILE A 142 1.97 3.29 15.50
N ALA A 143 0.78 2.79 15.17
CA ALA A 143 0.41 2.52 13.79
C ALA A 143 0.39 3.79 12.93
N PHE A 144 -0.13 4.90 13.46
CA PHE A 144 -0.11 6.20 12.80
C PHE A 144 1.32 6.62 12.46
N TRP A 145 2.25 6.48 13.41
CA TRP A 145 3.65 6.82 13.17
C TRP A 145 4.40 5.83 12.28
N ALA A 146 3.95 4.57 12.22
CA ALA A 146 4.44 3.62 11.23
C ALA A 146 3.99 4.02 9.82
N GLN A 147 2.81 4.59 9.64
CA GLN A 147 2.31 5.05 8.34
C GLN A 147 2.94 6.37 7.87
N PHE A 148 3.40 7.19 8.81
CA PHE A 148 3.81 8.57 8.58
C PHE A 148 4.85 8.79 7.47
N PRO A 149 5.84 7.89 7.24
CA PRO A 149 6.77 8.01 6.12
C PRO A 149 6.10 8.06 4.75
N ASP A 150 5.06 7.26 4.55
CA ASP A 150 4.39 7.17 3.26
C ASP A 150 3.38 8.31 3.04
N GLU A 151 2.78 8.85 4.10
CA GLU A 151 1.78 9.93 3.96
C GLU A 151 2.39 11.33 3.81
N VAL A 152 3.67 11.52 4.15
CA VAL A 152 4.33 12.83 4.14
C VAL A 152 5.42 12.84 3.09
N SER A 153 5.25 13.65 2.04
CA SER A 153 6.13 13.66 0.86
C SER A 153 7.62 13.92 1.19
N GLU A 154 7.94 14.62 2.28
CA GLU A 154 9.33 14.81 2.73
C GLU A 154 10.00 13.55 3.28
N LEU A 155 9.21 12.57 3.71
CA LEU A 155 9.66 11.30 4.25
C LEU A 155 9.38 10.12 3.29
N ASP A 156 8.60 10.33 2.24
CA ASP A 156 8.27 9.31 1.24
C ASP A 156 9.43 9.01 0.30
N ALA A 157 9.67 7.73 0.03
CA ALA A 157 10.73 7.26 -0.84
C ALA A 157 10.51 7.58 -2.33
N VAL A 158 9.25 7.65 -2.81
CA VAL A 158 8.92 7.89 -4.21
C VAL A 158 9.12 9.36 -4.57
N LYS A 159 8.62 10.32 -3.78
CA LYS A 159 8.86 11.76 -3.98
C LYS A 159 10.32 12.14 -3.73
N ALA A 160 10.97 11.51 -2.75
CA ALA A 160 12.41 11.57 -2.63
C ALA A 160 13.12 11.05 -3.91
N GLY A 161 12.56 10.04 -4.56
CA GLY A 161 13.05 9.50 -5.84
C GLY A 161 12.78 10.38 -7.06
N PHE A 162 11.61 11.05 -7.15
CA PHE A 162 11.19 11.85 -8.30
C PHE A 162 12.03 13.11 -8.57
N ALA A 163 12.96 13.45 -7.68
CA ALA A 163 14.02 14.40 -8.00
C ALA A 163 14.99 13.86 -9.09
N MET A 164 14.95 12.58 -9.44
CA MET A 164 15.67 11.95 -10.57
C MET A 164 14.74 11.79 -11.77
N PRO A 165 14.82 12.65 -12.80
CA PRO A 165 14.01 12.42 -13.99
C PRO A 165 14.79 11.51 -14.95
N LEU A 166 14.76 10.19 -14.79
CA LEU A 166 15.44 9.27 -15.72
C LEU A 166 14.79 9.30 -17.12
N THR A 167 15.26 10.15 -18.03
CA THR A 167 14.90 10.06 -19.45
C THR A 167 15.72 9.01 -20.16
N GLY A 168 15.12 7.83 -20.38
CA GLY A 168 15.50 6.93 -21.45
C GLY A 168 15.89 5.51 -21.02
N PRO A 169 15.39 4.45 -21.68
CA PRO A 169 15.74 3.04 -21.41
C PRO A 169 17.25 2.73 -21.49
N ALA A 170 18.02 3.52 -22.25
CA ALA A 170 19.45 3.29 -22.48
C ALA A 170 20.34 3.61 -21.26
N ALA A 171 20.03 4.68 -20.52
CA ALA A 171 20.79 5.06 -19.32
C ALA A 171 20.61 4.03 -18.19
N LEU A 172 19.42 3.46 -18.08
CA LEU A 172 19.10 2.44 -17.07
C LEU A 172 19.79 1.09 -17.35
N ALA A 173 19.88 0.68 -18.62
CA ALA A 173 20.57 -0.55 -19.01
C ALA A 173 22.09 -0.48 -18.76
N GLN A 174 22.69 0.69 -18.97
CA GLN A 174 24.10 0.95 -18.67
C GLN A 174 24.38 0.94 -17.16
N TRP A 175 23.44 1.45 -16.36
CA TRP A 175 23.50 1.47 -14.91
C TRP A 175 23.32 0.06 -14.30
N ALA A 176 22.31 -0.70 -14.72
CA ALA A 176 22.03 -2.06 -14.23
C ALA A 176 23.16 -3.06 -14.53
N GLY A 177 23.95 -2.83 -15.59
CA GLY A 177 25.08 -3.67 -15.95
C GLY A 177 26.37 -3.40 -15.17
N SER A 178 26.43 -2.37 -14.32
CA SER A 178 27.70 -1.84 -13.78
C SER A 178 28.19 -2.43 -12.45
N GLY A 179 27.44 -3.33 -11.82
CA GLY A 179 27.97 -4.21 -10.75
C GLY A 179 28.77 -3.50 -9.64
N PHE A 180 28.14 -2.58 -8.91
CA PHE A 180 28.58 -1.92 -7.66
C PHE A 180 29.93 -1.16 -7.60
N GLY A 181 29.80 0.11 -7.20
CA GLY A 181 30.85 1.02 -6.73
C GLY A 181 30.39 2.47 -6.91
N ILE A 182 29.53 2.98 -6.02
CA ILE A 182 28.78 4.21 -6.30
C ILE A 182 28.83 5.21 -5.13
N PRO A 183 29.65 6.26 -5.29
CA PRO A 183 29.19 7.63 -5.02
C PRO A 183 29.24 8.54 -6.26
N ASP A 184 30.40 8.69 -6.91
CA ASP A 184 30.65 9.78 -7.88
C ASP A 184 29.86 9.63 -9.20
N ALA A 185 29.71 8.39 -9.70
CA ALA A 185 29.05 8.12 -10.98
C ALA A 185 27.51 8.33 -10.94
N LEU A 186 26.87 8.20 -9.77
CA LEU A 186 25.42 8.47 -9.63
C LEU A 186 25.16 9.97 -9.55
N GLU A 187 26.05 10.74 -8.94
CA GLU A 187 25.98 12.20 -8.86
C GLU A 187 26.15 12.83 -10.26
N ASP A 188 27.15 12.37 -11.02
CA ASP A 188 27.37 12.84 -12.39
C ASP A 188 26.22 12.46 -13.33
N MET A 189 25.70 11.23 -13.23
CA MET A 189 24.52 10.78 -14.00
C MET A 189 23.26 11.57 -13.65
N TYR A 190 23.04 11.85 -12.36
CA TYR A 190 21.92 12.68 -11.88
C TYR A 190 21.98 14.08 -12.51
N VAL A 191 23.15 14.72 -12.47
CA VAL A 191 23.37 16.06 -13.05
C VAL A 191 23.19 16.04 -14.56
N GLU A 192 23.74 15.03 -15.25
CA GLU A 192 23.67 14.90 -16.71
C GLU A 192 22.23 14.71 -17.21
N VAL A 193 21.44 13.86 -16.54
CA VAL A 193 20.06 13.59 -16.92
C VAL A 193 19.14 14.77 -16.61
N ASN A 194 19.28 15.44 -15.46
CA ASN A 194 18.53 16.67 -15.17
C ASN A 194 18.84 17.78 -16.19
N ASN A 195 20.10 17.92 -16.61
CA ASN A 195 20.51 18.88 -17.62
C ASN A 195 19.96 18.55 -19.03
N GLY A 196 19.83 17.25 -19.37
CA GLY A 196 19.25 16.82 -20.65
C GLY A 196 17.77 17.21 -20.80
N ILE A 197 17.02 17.25 -19.71
CA ILE A 197 15.57 17.55 -19.70
C ILE A 197 15.27 19.03 -19.77
N ALA A 198 16.09 19.87 -19.13
CA ALA A 198 16.03 21.32 -19.30
C ALA A 198 16.24 21.73 -20.77
N GLY A 199 17.01 20.94 -21.53
CA GLY A 199 17.18 21.12 -22.98
C GLY A 199 15.99 20.66 -23.83
N LEU A 200 15.26 19.63 -23.41
CA LEU A 200 14.12 19.05 -24.15
C LEU A 200 12.83 19.88 -24.03
N TYR A 201 12.62 20.59 -22.92
CA TYR A 201 11.45 21.46 -22.70
C TYR A 201 11.66 22.94 -23.09
N GLY A 202 12.87 23.32 -23.53
CA GLY A 202 13.25 24.70 -23.91
C GLY A 202 12.76 25.18 -25.28
N GLY A 203 11.62 24.69 -25.75
CA GLY A 203 11.08 25.00 -27.09
C GLY A 203 10.52 26.43 -27.26
N TYR A 204 10.21 27.16 -26.19
CA TYR A 204 9.78 28.56 -26.30
C TYR A 204 10.23 29.41 -25.08
N GLY A 205 11.26 30.23 -25.31
CA GLY A 205 11.52 31.45 -24.52
C GLY A 205 12.55 31.31 -23.39
N ARG A 206 13.76 31.83 -23.66
CA ARG A 206 14.87 32.10 -22.72
C ARG A 206 15.27 30.96 -21.79
N ILE A 207 16.43 30.36 -22.11
CA ILE A 207 17.21 29.46 -21.26
C ILE A 207 17.39 30.10 -19.87
N ALA A 208 16.65 29.61 -18.87
CA ALA A 208 17.05 29.79 -17.49
C ALA A 208 18.33 28.95 -17.28
N PRO A 209 19.38 29.48 -16.62
CA PRO A 209 20.55 28.67 -16.30
C PRO A 209 20.13 27.43 -15.49
N PRO A 210 20.88 26.32 -15.60
CA PRO A 210 20.55 25.07 -14.93
C PRO A 210 20.29 25.33 -13.45
N VAL A 211 19.11 24.96 -12.97
CA VAL A 211 18.88 24.86 -11.54
C VAL A 211 19.71 23.68 -11.09
N ARG A 212 20.90 23.93 -10.53
CA ARG A 212 21.60 22.92 -9.74
C ARG A 212 20.61 22.49 -8.67
N VAL A 213 20.09 21.27 -8.75
CA VAL A 213 19.47 20.66 -7.58
C VAL A 213 20.59 20.56 -6.55
N ASP A 214 20.36 21.12 -5.37
CA ASP A 214 21.36 21.12 -4.32
C ASP A 214 21.72 19.66 -3.98
N THR A 215 23.00 19.31 -4.03
CA THR A 215 23.48 17.94 -3.74
C THR A 215 23.09 17.50 -2.34
N SER A 216 22.81 18.46 -1.44
CA SER A 216 22.24 18.18 -0.13
C SER A 216 20.86 17.53 -0.21
N GLN A 217 20.02 17.88 -1.19
CA GLN A 217 18.68 17.29 -1.36
C GLN A 217 18.77 15.84 -1.84
N PHE A 218 19.73 15.53 -2.72
CA PHE A 218 19.97 14.15 -3.15
C PHE A 218 20.39 13.25 -1.99
N GLN A 219 21.30 13.73 -1.13
CA GLN A 219 21.72 12.98 0.05
C GLN A 219 20.55 12.76 1.02
N VAL A 220 19.67 13.75 1.20
CA VAL A 220 18.46 13.61 2.03
C VAL A 220 17.55 12.52 1.48
N ASN A 221 17.34 12.50 0.16
CA ASN A 221 16.48 11.49 -0.48
C ASN A 221 17.05 10.07 -0.35
N LEU A 222 18.37 9.92 -0.50
CA LEU A 222 19.03 8.64 -0.23
C LEU A 222 18.97 8.26 1.24
N ASP A 223 19.11 9.22 2.16
CA ASP A 223 18.95 8.99 3.59
C ASP A 223 17.54 8.49 3.90
N VAL A 224 16.50 9.06 3.27
CA VAL A 224 15.10 8.59 3.37
C VAL A 224 14.92 7.19 2.81
N GLN A 225 15.28 6.95 1.55
CA GLN A 225 15.08 5.66 0.89
C GLN A 225 15.80 4.52 1.61
N ARG A 226 17.03 4.75 2.07
CA ARG A 226 17.83 3.73 2.78
C ARG A 226 17.47 3.67 4.25
N GLY A 227 17.19 4.80 4.87
CA GLY A 227 17.00 4.94 6.30
C GLY A 227 15.59 4.55 6.75
N LEU A 228 14.56 5.03 6.08
CA LEU A 228 13.16 4.75 6.42
C LEU A 228 12.60 3.60 5.59
N HIS A 229 12.98 3.46 4.31
CA HIS A 229 12.36 2.47 3.41
C HIS A 229 13.23 1.26 3.05
N CYS A 230 14.36 1.06 3.73
CA CYS A 230 15.21 -0.13 3.56
C CYS A 230 15.66 -0.44 2.11
N LEU A 231 15.68 0.56 1.22
CA LEU A 231 16.18 0.43 -0.15
C LEU A 231 17.70 0.51 -0.20
N THR A 232 18.36 -0.43 0.49
CA THR A 232 19.80 -0.37 0.75
C THR A 232 20.63 -1.14 -0.27
N GLY A 233 20.02 -2.05 -1.02
CA GLY A 233 20.76 -3.04 -1.83
C GLY A 233 21.56 -4.05 -0.99
N ALA A 234 21.50 -3.99 0.34
CA ALA A 234 22.28 -4.85 1.23
C ALA A 234 21.71 -6.28 1.28
N ASN A 235 22.46 -7.22 1.86
CA ASN A 235 21.91 -8.55 2.15
C ASN A 235 20.69 -8.43 3.08
N TRP A 236 19.56 -9.04 2.72
CA TRP A 236 18.30 -8.82 3.45
C TRP A 236 18.34 -9.29 4.91
N THR A 237 19.18 -10.28 5.23
CA THR A 237 19.25 -10.85 6.58
C THR A 237 19.99 -9.89 7.48
N VAL A 238 21.07 -9.31 6.95
CA VAL A 238 21.83 -8.25 7.62
C VAL A 238 20.94 -7.02 7.83
N GLU A 239 20.19 -6.63 6.79
CA GLU A 239 19.27 -5.50 6.87
C GLU A 239 18.17 -5.72 7.93
N THR A 240 17.46 -6.84 7.88
CA THR A 240 16.39 -7.17 8.83
C THR A 240 16.90 -7.21 10.27
N ASN A 241 18.09 -7.78 10.49
CA ASN A 241 18.72 -7.80 11.80
C ASN A 241 19.06 -6.38 12.30
N ARG A 242 19.57 -5.52 11.41
CA ARG A 242 19.81 -4.11 11.74
C ARG A 242 18.51 -3.40 12.13
N ARG A 243 17.42 -3.58 11.37
CA ARG A 243 16.10 -2.99 11.66
C ARG A 243 15.50 -3.49 12.96
N THR A 244 15.75 -4.75 13.29
CA THR A 244 15.40 -5.31 14.60
C THR A 244 16.10 -4.53 15.71
N GLN A 245 17.42 -4.29 15.61
CA GLN A 245 18.17 -3.55 16.63
C GLN A 245 17.75 -2.08 16.73
N ILE A 246 17.49 -1.43 15.60
CA ILE A 246 16.96 -0.06 15.55
C ILE A 246 15.63 0.02 16.30
N SER A 247 14.70 -0.91 16.02
CA SER A 247 13.37 -0.93 16.65
C SER A 247 13.45 -1.16 18.16
N LEU A 248 14.34 -2.06 18.61
CA LEU A 248 14.57 -2.29 20.04
C LEU A 248 15.19 -1.07 20.75
N GLY A 249 16.00 -0.28 20.05
CA GLY A 249 16.56 0.97 20.56
C GLY A 249 15.50 2.08 20.65
N ALA A 250 14.69 2.22 19.60
CA ALA A 250 13.62 3.22 19.49
C ALA A 250 12.57 3.09 20.62
N ALA A 251 12.20 1.85 20.97
CA ALA A 251 11.24 1.57 22.03
C ALA A 251 11.63 2.06 23.43
N ARG A 252 12.90 2.44 23.67
CA ARG A 252 13.42 2.81 25.00
C ARG A 252 13.48 4.32 25.24
N ARG A 253 12.96 5.14 24.34
CA ARG A 253 13.10 6.60 24.36
C ARG A 253 11.89 7.32 24.95
N GLU A 254 12.05 8.61 25.26
CA GLU A 254 10.97 9.42 25.85
C GLU A 254 9.78 9.57 24.90
N ASP A 255 10.03 9.88 23.62
CA ASP A 255 9.02 9.89 22.54
C ASP A 255 8.95 8.53 21.82
N HIS A 256 8.80 7.47 22.60
CA HIS A 256 8.85 6.10 22.10
C HIS A 256 7.81 5.80 21.01
N TYR A 257 6.63 6.43 20.99
CA TYR A 257 5.63 6.10 19.97
C TYR A 257 6.05 6.55 18.57
N PHE A 258 6.63 7.75 18.44
CA PHE A 258 7.08 8.27 17.15
C PHE A 258 8.24 7.45 16.60
N GLU A 259 9.37 7.37 17.34
CA GLU A 259 10.56 6.69 16.85
C GLU A 259 10.33 5.18 16.69
N PHE A 260 9.54 4.56 17.58
CA PHE A 260 9.21 3.13 17.45
C PHE A 260 8.28 2.88 16.27
N GLY A 261 7.26 3.71 16.04
CA GLY A 261 6.39 3.62 14.87
C GLY A 261 7.19 3.69 13.57
N LEU A 262 8.02 4.73 13.40
CA LEU A 262 8.93 4.86 12.25
C LEU A 262 9.87 3.65 12.09
N SER A 263 10.36 3.09 13.20
CA SER A 263 11.23 1.93 13.12
C SER A 263 10.50 0.66 12.68
N LEU A 264 9.22 0.51 13.02
CA LEU A 264 8.37 -0.60 12.61
C LEU A 264 8.01 -0.50 11.13
N HIS A 265 7.84 0.72 10.59
CA HIS A 265 7.76 0.96 9.15
C HIS A 265 8.96 0.35 8.43
N ALA A 266 10.16 0.82 8.78
CA ALA A 266 11.41 0.33 8.20
C ALA A 266 11.62 -1.17 8.42
N TYR A 267 11.16 -1.71 9.55
CA TYR A 267 11.18 -3.14 9.80
C TYR A 267 10.29 -3.90 8.81
N GLY A 268 9.07 -3.43 8.56
CA GLY A 268 8.18 -3.96 7.52
C GLY A 268 8.84 -3.95 6.14
N ASP A 269 9.43 -2.82 5.76
CA ASP A 269 10.10 -2.62 4.47
C ASP A 269 11.30 -3.56 4.27
N SER A 270 11.94 -4.00 5.35
CA SER A 270 13.01 -5.01 5.28
C SER A 270 12.53 -6.39 4.81
N PHE A 271 11.22 -6.64 4.81
CA PHE A 271 10.57 -7.82 4.22
C PHE A 271 9.94 -7.49 2.86
N ALA A 272 9.29 -6.34 2.73
CA ALA A 272 8.66 -5.91 1.48
C ALA A 272 9.68 -5.82 0.35
N HIS A 273 10.82 -5.16 0.58
CA HIS A 273 11.79 -4.87 -0.47
C HIS A 273 12.86 -5.96 -0.68
N ARG A 274 12.51 -7.23 -0.46
CA ARG A 274 13.41 -8.36 -0.71
C ARG A 274 13.39 -8.78 -2.17
N ASN A 275 14.57 -8.91 -2.78
CA ASN A 275 14.76 -9.55 -4.07
C ASN A 275 15.09 -11.03 -3.89
N HIS A 276 14.09 -11.89 -4.13
CA HIS A 276 14.21 -13.34 -3.92
C HIS A 276 15.22 -14.03 -4.84
N ASP A 277 15.58 -13.42 -5.97
CA ASP A 277 16.54 -13.98 -6.90
C ASP A 277 17.99 -13.72 -6.44
N SER A 278 18.23 -12.61 -5.73
CA SER A 278 19.58 -12.20 -5.30
C SER A 278 19.87 -12.39 -3.82
N GLY A 279 18.86 -12.55 -2.96
CA GLY A 279 19.06 -12.57 -1.51
C GLY A 279 19.39 -11.21 -0.89
N HIS A 280 19.13 -10.11 -1.62
CA HIS A 280 19.41 -8.74 -1.22
C HIS A 280 18.13 -7.90 -1.16
N MET A 281 18.22 -6.75 -0.51
CA MET A 281 17.21 -5.70 -0.60
C MET A 281 17.20 -5.10 -2.00
N TYR A 282 16.09 -4.50 -2.42
CA TYR A 282 16.11 -3.60 -3.55
C TYR A 282 17.04 -2.43 -3.29
N ALA A 283 17.73 -1.97 -4.34
CA ALA A 283 18.54 -0.78 -4.27
C ALA A 283 17.65 0.47 -4.26
N SER A 284 18.17 1.56 -3.70
CA SER A 284 17.59 2.90 -3.82
C SER A 284 17.25 3.19 -5.28
N ILE A 285 16.19 3.98 -5.52
CA ILE A 285 15.67 4.34 -6.85
C ILE A 285 14.97 3.17 -7.58
N LEU A 286 15.49 1.94 -7.53
CA LEU A 286 14.86 0.79 -8.20
C LEU A 286 13.68 0.16 -7.46
N GLY A 287 13.72 0.16 -6.13
CA GLY A 287 12.79 -0.64 -5.32
C GLY A 287 11.31 -0.28 -5.45
N HIS A 288 11.00 0.96 -5.85
CA HIS A 288 9.64 1.41 -6.18
C HIS A 288 9.34 1.36 -7.68
N GLY A 289 10.22 0.75 -8.49
CA GLY A 289 10.01 0.58 -9.93
C GLY A 289 8.60 0.12 -10.31
N PRO A 290 7.95 -0.82 -9.57
CA PRO A 290 6.56 -1.22 -9.81
C PRO A 290 5.49 -0.17 -9.43
N GLU A 291 5.70 0.57 -8.33
CA GLU A 291 4.75 1.55 -7.74
C GLU A 291 4.92 2.97 -8.33
N THR A 292 6.06 3.27 -8.92
CA THR A 292 6.35 4.58 -9.50
C THR A 292 5.46 4.87 -10.71
N LYS A 293 5.14 6.16 -10.96
CA LYS A 293 4.57 6.59 -12.26
C LYS A 293 5.48 6.19 -13.44
N PHE A 294 6.72 5.76 -13.21
CA PHE A 294 7.64 5.26 -14.22
C PHE A 294 7.19 3.94 -14.83
N THR A 295 6.63 2.98 -14.09
CA THR A 295 5.98 1.77 -14.67
C THR A 295 4.75 2.14 -15.47
N GLN A 296 3.97 3.11 -14.99
CA GLN A 296 2.80 3.62 -15.72
C GLN A 296 3.18 4.31 -17.04
N ILE A 297 4.39 4.89 -17.13
CA ILE A 297 4.89 5.62 -18.31
C ILE A 297 5.77 4.74 -19.22
N ALA A 298 6.57 3.83 -18.68
CA ALA A 298 7.60 3.08 -19.39
C ALA A 298 7.27 1.59 -19.60
N GLY A 299 6.20 1.07 -18.99
CA GLY A 299 5.67 -0.28 -19.18
C GLY A 299 6.44 -1.40 -18.46
N ASP A 300 5.80 -2.58 -18.39
CA ASP A 300 6.23 -3.79 -17.63
C ASP A 300 7.64 -4.31 -17.96
N GLU A 301 8.27 -3.87 -19.04
CA GLU A 301 9.61 -4.34 -19.44
C GLU A 301 10.71 -3.85 -18.50
N ILE A 302 10.59 -2.65 -17.93
CA ILE A 302 11.62 -2.10 -17.04
C ILE A 302 11.59 -2.78 -15.66
N SER A 303 10.40 -3.06 -15.12
CA SER A 303 10.24 -3.84 -13.88
C SER A 303 10.82 -5.24 -14.02
N ARG A 304 10.63 -5.89 -15.18
CA ARG A 304 11.24 -7.18 -15.50
C ARG A 304 12.77 -7.09 -15.64
N MET A 305 13.31 -6.03 -16.23
CA MET A 305 14.77 -5.83 -16.34
C MET A 305 15.44 -5.55 -15.00
N ALA A 306 14.73 -4.92 -14.06
CA ALA A 306 15.24 -4.66 -12.70
C ALA A 306 15.14 -5.88 -11.77
N GLY A 307 14.47 -6.97 -12.19
CA GLY A 307 14.19 -8.13 -11.33
C GLY A 307 13.35 -7.78 -10.09
N ALA A 308 12.63 -6.65 -10.14
CA ALA A 308 11.79 -6.20 -9.05
C ALA A 308 10.43 -6.90 -9.15
N GLN A 309 10.22 -7.92 -8.31
CA GLN A 309 8.90 -8.52 -8.09
C GLN A 309 8.08 -7.58 -7.22
N HIS A 310 6.80 -7.36 -7.56
CA HIS A 310 5.94 -6.56 -6.69
C HIS A 310 5.94 -7.19 -5.28
N PRO A 311 6.14 -6.41 -4.20
CA PRO A 311 6.18 -6.97 -2.84
C PRO A 311 4.92 -7.77 -2.50
N ASP A 312 3.80 -7.44 -3.16
CA ASP A 312 2.51 -8.07 -2.99
C ASP A 312 2.23 -9.32 -3.84
N GLU A 313 3.15 -9.72 -4.73
CA GLU A 313 2.95 -10.93 -5.53
C GLU A 313 2.89 -12.20 -4.65
N LEU A 314 1.84 -13.00 -4.83
CA LEU A 314 1.42 -14.10 -3.95
C LEU A 314 2.21 -15.41 -4.03
N SER A 315 3.51 -15.35 -4.27
CA SER A 315 4.30 -16.56 -4.20
C SER A 315 4.28 -17.14 -2.77
N THR A 316 4.27 -18.47 -2.63
CA THR A 316 4.41 -19.14 -1.31
C THR A 316 5.60 -18.60 -0.48
N PRO A 317 6.75 -18.24 -1.08
CA PRO A 317 7.80 -17.48 -0.41
C PRO A 317 7.32 -16.18 0.26
N ARG A 318 6.61 -15.30 -0.46
CA ARG A 318 6.14 -14.01 0.05
C ARG A 318 5.16 -14.14 1.21
N ARG A 319 4.30 -15.17 1.21
CA ARG A 319 3.46 -15.48 2.37
C ARG A 319 4.30 -15.76 3.62
N ARG A 320 5.33 -16.59 3.51
CA ARG A 320 6.23 -16.91 4.65
C ARG A 320 6.98 -15.67 5.13
N GLU A 321 7.34 -14.77 4.22
CA GLU A 321 7.98 -13.51 4.59
C GLU A 321 7.03 -12.61 5.38
N PHE A 322 5.78 -12.49 4.95
CA PHE A 322 4.78 -11.73 5.70
C PHE A 322 4.53 -12.34 7.09
N GLU A 323 4.37 -13.66 7.18
CA GLU A 323 4.24 -14.37 8.47
C GLU A 323 5.48 -14.14 9.36
N GLY A 324 6.68 -14.13 8.77
CA GLY A 324 7.93 -13.80 9.45
C GLY A 324 7.98 -12.36 9.96
N CYS A 325 7.53 -11.41 9.15
CA CYS A 325 7.42 -10.00 9.52
C CYS A 325 6.48 -9.81 10.72
N VAL A 326 5.26 -10.37 10.65
CA VAL A 326 4.29 -10.29 11.76
C VAL A 326 4.83 -10.94 13.03
N THR A 327 5.48 -12.11 12.91
CA THR A 327 6.08 -12.81 14.04
C THR A 327 7.19 -11.96 14.68
N GLY A 328 8.03 -11.34 13.86
CA GLY A 328 9.11 -10.48 14.33
C GLY A 328 8.62 -9.18 14.96
N MET A 329 7.62 -8.52 14.37
CA MET A 329 6.96 -7.35 14.96
C MET A 329 6.34 -7.71 16.31
N HIS A 330 5.67 -8.85 16.43
CA HIS A 330 5.13 -9.32 17.72
C HIS A 330 6.26 -9.45 18.75
N ALA A 331 7.39 -10.07 18.40
CA ALA A 331 8.55 -10.17 19.29
C ALA A 331 9.14 -8.80 19.70
N LEU A 332 9.18 -7.83 18.78
CA LEU A 332 9.58 -6.45 19.06
C LEU A 332 8.65 -5.80 20.09
N PHE A 333 7.33 -5.88 19.90
CA PHE A 333 6.35 -5.39 20.89
C PHE A 333 6.47 -6.09 22.24
N ARG A 334 6.65 -7.41 22.26
CA ARG A 334 6.83 -8.18 23.50
C ARG A 334 8.08 -7.75 24.28
N THR A 335 9.13 -7.38 23.57
CA THR A 335 10.38 -6.93 24.19
C THR A 335 10.30 -5.46 24.62
N ALA A 336 9.67 -4.61 23.81
CA ALA A 336 9.43 -3.20 24.11
C ALA A 336 8.48 -3.01 25.30
N TYR A 337 7.46 -3.86 25.41
CA TYR A 337 6.38 -3.75 26.41
C TYR A 337 6.19 -5.07 27.17
N PRO A 338 7.17 -5.49 28.00
CA PRO A 338 7.18 -6.82 28.62
C PRO A 338 6.03 -7.04 29.61
N ASN A 339 5.46 -5.97 30.16
CA ASN A 339 4.39 -6.02 31.14
C ASN A 339 2.99 -6.20 30.53
N LEU A 340 2.85 -6.09 29.20
CA LEU A 340 1.56 -6.35 28.56
C LEU A 340 1.25 -7.85 28.60
N THR A 341 -0.04 -8.19 28.71
CA THR A 341 -0.51 -9.57 28.57
C THR A 341 -0.99 -9.76 27.13
N PRO A 342 -0.36 -10.64 26.33
CA PRO A 342 -0.73 -10.83 24.94
C PRO A 342 -2.13 -11.45 24.85
N ARG A 343 -2.91 -10.99 23.87
CA ARG A 343 -4.24 -11.51 23.56
C ARG A 343 -4.18 -12.71 22.62
N GLU A 344 -3.12 -12.80 21.81
CA GLU A 344 -2.83 -13.94 20.95
C GLU A 344 -1.33 -14.22 20.88
N SER A 345 -0.96 -15.45 20.48
CA SER A 345 0.42 -15.79 20.17
C SER A 345 0.89 -15.12 18.87
N ALA A 346 2.21 -15.02 18.68
CA ALA A 346 2.77 -14.51 17.43
C ALA A 346 2.33 -15.34 16.21
N GLY A 347 2.29 -16.67 16.36
CA GLY A 347 1.86 -17.58 15.29
C GLY A 347 0.38 -17.41 14.94
N ASP A 348 -0.49 -17.22 15.94
CA ASP A 348 -1.92 -16.98 15.70
C ASP A 348 -2.16 -15.64 14.97
N ALA A 349 -1.44 -14.58 15.37
CA ALA A 349 -1.52 -13.29 14.71
C ALA A 349 -1.01 -13.35 13.27
N ALA A 350 0.14 -14.00 13.04
CA ALA A 350 0.72 -14.20 11.72
C ALA A 350 -0.23 -15.00 10.80
N ALA A 351 -0.76 -16.12 11.30
CA ALA A 351 -1.71 -16.94 10.54
C ALA A 351 -3.01 -16.17 10.21
N ALA A 352 -3.53 -15.37 11.14
CA ALA A 352 -4.74 -14.60 10.93
C ALA A 352 -4.57 -13.50 9.89
N LEU A 353 -3.46 -12.76 9.90
CA LEU A 353 -3.20 -11.73 8.90
C LEU A 353 -2.82 -12.32 7.54
N ALA A 354 -2.06 -13.43 7.53
CA ALA A 354 -1.71 -14.11 6.29
C ALA A 354 -2.94 -14.65 5.52
N THR A 355 -4.02 -15.05 6.19
CA THR A 355 -5.25 -15.50 5.50
C THR A 355 -6.00 -14.35 4.84
N VAL A 356 -6.10 -13.19 5.50
CA VAL A 356 -6.70 -11.99 4.88
C VAL A 356 -6.00 -11.64 3.59
N ILE A 357 -4.68 -11.74 3.63
CA ILE A 357 -3.80 -11.37 2.55
C ILE A 357 -3.93 -12.32 1.36
N VAL A 358 -4.08 -13.62 1.61
CA VAL A 358 -4.16 -14.65 0.55
C VAL A 358 -5.51 -14.66 -0.14
N ASP A 359 -6.60 -14.46 0.60
CA ASP A 359 -7.94 -14.73 0.10
C ASP A 359 -8.64 -13.51 -0.50
N GLU A 360 -8.17 -12.28 -0.23
CA GLU A 360 -8.86 -11.03 -0.60
C GLU A 360 -7.95 -10.13 -1.46
N PRO A 361 -8.16 -10.00 -2.78
CA PRO A 361 -7.29 -9.20 -3.65
C PRO A 361 -7.51 -7.69 -3.52
N VAL A 362 -8.66 -7.25 -3.04
CA VAL A 362 -8.98 -5.81 -3.01
C VAL A 362 -8.53 -5.19 -1.68
N ALA A 363 -7.67 -4.17 -1.72
CA ALA A 363 -7.11 -3.50 -0.53
C ALA A 363 -8.20 -3.07 0.48
N SER A 364 -9.30 -2.50 0.00
CA SER A 364 -10.41 -2.08 0.87
C SER A 364 -11.08 -3.26 1.60
N VAL A 365 -11.18 -4.43 0.95
CA VAL A 365 -11.71 -5.66 1.54
C VAL A 365 -10.73 -6.25 2.54
N GLN A 366 -9.42 -6.19 2.27
CA GLN A 366 -8.39 -6.59 3.22
C GLN A 366 -8.45 -5.75 4.49
N ILE A 367 -8.52 -4.42 4.36
CA ILE A 367 -8.63 -3.49 5.47
C ILE A 367 -9.88 -3.82 6.32
N ALA A 368 -11.03 -3.97 5.69
CA ALA A 368 -12.26 -4.34 6.38
C ALA A 368 -12.12 -5.69 7.09
N THR A 369 -11.42 -6.64 6.48
CA THR A 369 -11.19 -7.97 7.04
C THR A 369 -10.23 -7.92 8.25
N ILE A 370 -9.13 -7.16 8.19
CA ILE A 370 -8.22 -6.95 9.33
C ILE A 370 -8.95 -6.29 10.51
N ARG A 371 -9.72 -5.23 10.25
CA ARG A 371 -10.56 -4.55 11.27
C ARG A 371 -11.56 -5.53 11.87
N GLY A 372 -12.18 -6.36 11.04
CA GLY A 372 -13.08 -7.43 11.46
C GLY A 372 -12.40 -8.51 12.30
N LEU A 373 -11.16 -8.89 11.98
CA LEU A 373 -10.36 -9.82 12.77
C LEU A 373 -10.06 -9.24 14.14
N ALA A 374 -9.64 -7.97 14.22
CA ALA A 374 -9.38 -7.31 15.50
C ALA A 374 -10.63 -7.30 16.38
N SER A 375 -11.80 -6.96 15.80
CA SER A 375 -13.06 -6.98 16.53
C SER A 375 -13.43 -8.38 17.05
N ARG A 376 -13.29 -9.42 16.21
CA ARG A 376 -13.71 -10.79 16.56
C ARG A 376 -12.72 -11.51 17.48
N ARG A 377 -11.43 -11.41 17.19
CA ARG A 377 -10.36 -12.17 17.85
C ARG A 377 -9.80 -11.43 19.06
N LEU A 378 -9.55 -10.13 18.89
CA LEU A 378 -8.94 -9.28 19.92
C LEU A 378 -9.97 -8.54 20.78
N ARG A 379 -11.26 -8.69 20.46
CA ARG A 379 -12.40 -8.04 21.13
C ARG A 379 -12.21 -6.53 21.20
N THR A 380 -11.68 -5.93 20.13
CA THR A 380 -11.41 -4.49 20.06
C THR A 380 -11.66 -3.99 18.65
N SER A 381 -12.47 -2.94 18.53
CA SER A 381 -12.67 -2.23 17.27
C SER A 381 -11.55 -1.23 17.07
N MET A 382 -10.82 -1.34 15.96
CA MET A 382 -9.81 -0.37 15.56
C MET A 382 -10.41 1.03 15.34
N HIS A 383 -9.62 2.06 15.61
CA HIS A 383 -10.00 3.46 15.44
C HIS A 383 -10.44 3.76 13.99
N SER A 384 -11.38 4.69 13.80
CA SER A 384 -11.96 5.04 12.50
C SER A 384 -11.03 5.83 11.56
N TYR A 385 -9.74 5.99 11.92
CA TYR A 385 -8.74 6.57 11.02
C TYR A 385 -8.56 5.66 9.80
N ARG A 386 -8.33 6.28 8.65
CA ARG A 386 -8.36 5.66 7.32
C ARG A 386 -7.21 6.20 6.47
N PRO A 387 -5.96 5.75 6.72
CA PRO A 387 -4.80 6.23 5.96
C PRO A 387 -4.93 5.94 4.46
N GLU A 388 -5.67 4.89 4.09
CA GLU A 388 -5.90 4.50 2.69
C GLU A 388 -6.67 5.53 1.85
N ARG A 389 -7.13 6.62 2.45
CA ARG A 389 -7.83 7.71 1.76
C ARG A 389 -6.96 8.94 1.57
N HIS A 390 -5.77 8.96 2.16
CA HIS A 390 -4.85 10.07 2.01
C HIS A 390 -3.95 9.79 0.82
N GLU A 391 -3.73 10.82 0.02
CA GLU A 391 -2.58 10.83 -0.87
C GLU A 391 -1.37 11.31 -0.07
N ASP A 392 -0.18 10.90 -0.50
CA ASP A 392 1.05 11.50 0.00
C ASP A 392 1.05 13.00 -0.31
N VAL A 393 1.20 13.83 0.72
CA VAL A 393 1.15 15.29 0.58
C VAL A 393 2.32 15.95 1.31
N PRO A 394 2.74 17.17 0.89
CA PRO A 394 3.65 17.97 1.68
C PRO A 394 3.11 18.13 3.11
N PHE A 395 4.00 18.13 4.10
CA PHE A 395 3.58 18.20 5.51
C PHE A 395 2.68 19.40 5.84
N ASP A 396 2.81 20.53 5.12
CA ASP A 396 1.94 21.69 5.32
C ASP A 396 0.47 21.42 4.93
N ASP A 397 0.24 20.49 4.02
CA ASP A 397 -1.09 20.08 3.52
C ASP A 397 -1.61 18.83 4.27
N PHE A 398 -0.74 18.15 5.04
CA PHE A 398 -1.05 16.90 5.74
C PHE A 398 -2.22 17.03 6.74
N PHE A 399 -2.53 18.23 7.24
CA PHE A 399 -3.62 18.47 8.20
C PHE A 399 -4.91 19.03 7.61
N ASP A 400 -5.08 18.96 6.29
CA ASP A 400 -6.36 19.31 5.66
C ASP A 400 -7.53 18.45 6.22
N GLU A 401 -7.22 17.30 6.83
CA GLU A 401 -8.15 16.48 7.59
C GLU A 401 -7.70 16.24 9.06
N PRO A 402 -8.64 16.07 10.01
CA PRO A 402 -8.31 15.76 11.39
C PRO A 402 -7.50 14.46 11.55
N LYS A 403 -6.28 14.58 12.06
CA LYS A 403 -5.41 13.42 12.37
C LYS A 403 -5.60 12.96 13.82
N PRO A 404 -5.50 11.65 14.10
CA PRO A 404 -5.71 11.11 15.45
C PRO A 404 -4.51 11.37 16.38
N VAL A 405 -3.38 11.80 15.82
CA VAL A 405 -2.18 12.21 16.53
C VAL A 405 -1.74 13.59 16.04
N ALA A 406 -1.36 14.46 16.97
CA ALA A 406 -0.84 15.77 16.64
C ALA A 406 0.60 15.66 16.12
N ALA A 407 0.78 15.66 14.80
CA ALA A 407 2.09 15.81 14.19
C ALA A 407 2.48 17.30 14.08
N THR A 408 3.78 17.57 14.04
CA THR A 408 4.33 18.93 13.93
C THR A 408 5.56 18.88 13.05
N ARG A 409 6.03 20.03 12.54
CA ARG A 409 7.24 20.09 11.70
C ARG A 409 8.48 19.50 12.41
N HIS A 410 8.49 19.50 13.74
CA HIS A 410 9.51 18.82 14.52
C HIS A 410 9.61 17.32 14.18
N HIS A 411 8.48 16.63 14.01
CA HIS A 411 8.44 15.22 13.66
C HIS A 411 9.00 14.96 12.26
N VAL A 412 8.73 15.81 11.26
CA VAL A 412 9.35 15.70 9.94
C VAL A 412 10.87 15.85 10.03
N ASN A 413 11.34 16.89 10.73
CA ASN A 413 12.77 17.12 10.91
C ASN A 413 13.45 15.96 11.65
N GLU A 414 12.78 15.39 12.65
CA GLU A 414 13.28 14.25 13.39
C GLU A 414 13.26 12.97 12.54
N GLY A 415 12.23 12.77 11.72
CA GLY A 415 12.16 11.68 10.73
C GLY A 415 13.35 11.74 9.76
N LEU A 416 13.65 12.92 9.20
CA LEU A 416 14.83 13.13 8.34
C LEU A 416 16.15 12.86 9.08
N ARG A 417 16.24 13.26 10.36
CA ARG A 417 17.42 12.98 11.20
C ARG A 417 17.59 11.48 11.42
N LEU A 418 16.49 10.77 11.70
CA LEU A 418 16.47 9.32 11.90
C LEU A 418 16.78 8.57 10.61
N ALA A 419 16.25 9.02 9.47
CA ALA A 419 16.57 8.49 8.15
C ALA A 419 18.09 8.47 7.92
N ARG A 420 18.75 9.62 8.14
CA ARG A 420 20.20 9.74 8.06
C ARG A 420 20.94 8.84 9.07
N LEU A 421 20.44 8.74 10.30
CA LEU A 421 21.04 7.91 11.34
C LEU A 421 20.94 6.41 11.02
N TRP A 422 19.82 6.00 10.42
CA TRP A 422 19.51 4.61 10.13
C TRP A 422 20.06 4.15 8.78
N ASN A 423 20.49 5.06 7.91
CA ASN A 423 21.18 4.77 6.65
C ASN A 423 22.51 4.00 6.87
N PRO A 424 22.69 2.79 6.30
CA PRO A 424 24.01 2.14 6.19
C PRO A 424 24.93 2.99 5.30
N ARG A 425 25.93 3.62 5.92
CA ARG A 425 27.05 4.23 5.18
C ARG A 425 28.04 3.17 4.72
#